data_AF-A0A335GL81-F1
#
_entry.id   AF-A0A335GL81-F1
#
_cell.length_a   1.000
_cell.length_b   1.000
_cell.length_c   1.000
_cell.angle_alpha   90.00
_cell.angle_beta   90.00
_cell.angle_gamma   90.00
#
_symmetry.space_group_name_H-M   'P 1'
#
loop_
_entity.id
_entity.type
_entity.pdbx_description
1 polymer ?
#
loop_
_entity_poly.entity_id
_entity_poly.type
_entity_poly.pdbx_seq_one_letter_code
_entity_poly.pdbx_strand_id
1 'polypeptide(L)'
;MPATAKITEVRPSPSPVQTTRVIFSDHTHHLNNEAIFIDPYTLSVKGQLAVYGTSGVLPLRTFLDQLHSNLLLGKWGRFYSELAASWLGFLTLSGLYSWWKRRSNFKNRQTNKNHLLKWHSSIGLALLPLLLFIAITGLTWSQWAGDNIRIARQWLNWQTPTLTTSLNQISLPEMAHHEHHEMIMKTPNLDIMPAEFDSVLAIARANGINSTEIQIKPPVAENQAWTVAEIQRKWPTQADSIAIDMHEHKVIDKLAFKDYSLVAKLTRWGVDAHIGVLFGWVNQLILVLYALGLCVMIVYAYKAWFKTSNVKLTTHHFINQTLFVWKHATTQQRIITTLMLAILGLSLPIFGFSLVITLFILLIKKQLPLKA
;
A
#
# COMPACT_ATOMS: atom_id res chain seq x y z
N MET A 1 -16.35 6.87 -28.75
CA MET A 1 -15.32 5.83 -28.58
C MET A 1 -14.97 5.30 -29.96
N PRO A 2 -13.71 4.91 -30.22
CA PRO A 2 -13.36 4.17 -31.43
C PRO A 2 -14.20 2.90 -31.57
N ALA A 3 -14.46 2.45 -32.80
CA ALA A 3 -15.23 1.21 -33.06
C ALA A 3 -14.52 -0.05 -32.53
N THR A 4 -13.20 0.04 -32.35
CA THR A 4 -12.31 -1.01 -31.82
C THR A 4 -12.20 -1.02 -30.30
N ALA A 5 -12.80 -0.04 -29.63
CA ALA A 5 -12.75 0.09 -28.18
C ALA A 5 -13.56 -1.02 -27.50
N LYS A 6 -12.95 -1.66 -26.50
CA LYS A 6 -13.59 -2.69 -25.67
C LYS A 6 -13.85 -2.15 -24.29
N ILE A 7 -15.11 -2.20 -23.85
CA ILE A 7 -15.49 -1.82 -22.49
C ILE A 7 -14.91 -2.87 -21.53
N THR A 8 -14.09 -2.41 -20.60
CA THR A 8 -13.50 -3.27 -19.57
C THR A 8 -14.25 -3.15 -18.25
N GLU A 9 -14.96 -2.05 -18.05
CA GLU A 9 -15.66 -1.76 -16.82
C GLU A 9 -16.65 -0.59 -16.97
N VAL A 10 -17.79 -0.68 -16.27
CA VAL A 10 -18.73 0.43 -16.11
C VAL A 10 -18.96 0.71 -14.63
N ARG A 11 -18.87 1.99 -14.26
CA ARG A 11 -19.29 2.50 -12.95
C ARG A 11 -20.47 3.43 -13.15
N PRO A 12 -21.71 2.96 -12.87
CA PRO A 12 -22.89 3.81 -12.85
C PRO A 12 -22.70 5.01 -11.92
N SER A 13 -23.39 6.11 -12.22
CA SER A 13 -23.32 7.30 -11.40
C SER A 13 -23.78 7.02 -9.95
N PRO A 14 -22.95 7.30 -8.92
CA PRO A 14 -23.35 7.10 -7.54
C PRO A 14 -24.39 8.11 -7.04
N SER A 15 -24.54 9.26 -7.72
CA SER A 15 -25.48 10.31 -7.32
C SER A 15 -25.94 11.15 -8.52
N PRO A 16 -27.08 11.86 -8.42
CA PRO A 16 -27.60 12.69 -9.52
C PRO A 16 -26.64 13.76 -10.04
N VAL A 17 -25.64 14.14 -9.25
CA VAL A 17 -24.66 15.20 -9.60
C VAL A 17 -23.35 14.66 -10.14
N GLN A 18 -23.22 13.33 -10.28
CA GLN A 18 -22.01 12.67 -10.75
C GLN A 18 -22.23 12.02 -12.12
N THR A 19 -21.12 11.72 -12.78
CA THR A 19 -21.09 11.07 -14.10
C THR A 19 -20.95 9.57 -13.97
N THR A 20 -21.61 8.82 -14.84
CA THR A 20 -21.27 7.42 -15.13
C THR A 20 -19.88 7.38 -15.77
N ARG A 21 -19.04 6.44 -15.33
CA ARG A 21 -17.71 6.22 -15.90
C ARG A 21 -17.71 4.93 -16.71
N VAL A 22 -17.43 5.04 -18.00
CA VAL A 22 -17.23 3.88 -18.87
C VAL A 22 -15.74 3.77 -19.14
N ILE A 23 -15.13 2.69 -18.67
CA ILE A 23 -13.71 2.42 -18.83
C ILE A 23 -13.56 1.42 -19.97
N PHE A 24 -12.66 1.75 -20.89
CA PHE A 24 -12.42 0.95 -22.08
C PHE A 24 -10.93 0.88 -22.41
N SER A 25 -10.54 -0.15 -23.14
CA SER A 25 -9.22 -0.28 -23.75
C SER A 25 -9.35 -0.36 -25.27
N ASP A 26 -8.36 0.19 -25.96
CA ASP A 26 -8.26 0.08 -27.42
C ASP A 26 -6.80 -0.17 -27.82
N HIS A 27 -6.52 -1.40 -28.24
CA HIS A 27 -5.20 -1.80 -28.68
C HIS A 27 -4.76 -1.10 -29.98
N THR A 28 -5.70 -0.76 -30.86
CA THR A 28 -5.38 -0.17 -32.18
C THR A 28 -4.93 1.28 -32.07
N HIS A 29 -5.49 2.02 -31.10
CA HIS A 29 -5.13 3.40 -30.81
C HIS A 29 -4.17 3.54 -29.62
N HIS A 30 -3.60 2.43 -29.14
CA HIS A 30 -2.70 2.39 -27.96
C HIS A 30 -3.28 3.00 -26.68
N LEU A 31 -4.62 2.96 -26.52
CA LEU A 31 -5.32 3.46 -25.35
C LEU A 31 -5.47 2.32 -24.33
N ASN A 32 -4.60 2.34 -23.32
CA ASN A 32 -4.64 1.38 -22.23
C ASN A 32 -5.47 1.97 -21.08
N ASN A 33 -6.73 1.55 -20.95
CA ASN A 33 -7.67 1.96 -19.90
C ASN A 33 -7.95 3.47 -19.86
N GLU A 34 -8.84 3.91 -20.73
CA GLU A 34 -9.39 5.27 -20.75
C GLU A 34 -10.78 5.27 -20.10
N ALA A 35 -11.11 6.32 -19.35
CA ALA A 35 -12.45 6.52 -18.81
C ALA A 35 -13.14 7.68 -19.52
N ILE A 36 -14.34 7.43 -20.03
CA ILE A 36 -15.26 8.46 -20.49
C ILE A 36 -16.28 8.75 -19.39
N PHE A 37 -16.47 10.05 -19.12
CA PHE A 37 -17.39 10.55 -18.11
C PHE A 37 -18.67 11.01 -18.81
N ILE A 38 -19.78 10.32 -18.53
CA ILE A 38 -21.08 10.55 -19.18
C ILE A 38 -22.05 11.09 -18.14
N ASP A 39 -22.73 12.17 -18.48
CA ASP A 39 -23.87 12.67 -17.70
C ASP A 39 -25.05 11.71 -17.84
N PRO A 40 -25.54 11.12 -16.74
CA PRO A 40 -26.54 10.07 -16.78
C PRO A 40 -27.92 10.55 -17.30
N TYR A 41 -28.20 11.86 -17.31
CA TYR A 41 -29.48 12.41 -17.74
C TYR A 41 -29.45 12.92 -19.17
N THR A 42 -28.35 13.58 -19.56
CA THR A 42 -28.23 14.20 -20.88
C THR A 42 -27.49 13.32 -21.88
N LEU A 43 -26.85 12.25 -21.42
CA LEU A 43 -25.90 11.42 -22.19
C LEU A 43 -24.73 12.23 -22.78
N SER A 44 -24.53 13.46 -22.32
CA SER A 44 -23.43 14.30 -22.78
C SER A 44 -22.11 13.80 -22.20
N VAL A 45 -21.10 13.69 -23.07
CA VAL A 45 -19.74 13.37 -22.66
C VAL A 45 -19.13 14.61 -21.99
N LYS A 46 -18.82 14.51 -20.70
CA LYS A 46 -18.21 15.58 -19.90
C LYS A 46 -16.68 15.57 -19.97
N GLY A 47 -16.08 14.46 -20.38
CA GLY A 47 -14.65 14.35 -20.56
C GLY A 47 -14.19 12.94 -20.82
N GLN A 48 -12.91 12.82 -21.16
CA GLN A 48 -12.19 11.57 -21.33
C GLN A 48 -10.82 11.71 -20.68
N LEU A 49 -10.44 10.78 -19.82
CA LEU A 49 -9.14 10.77 -19.13
C LEU A 49 -8.60 9.35 -19.01
N ALA A 50 -7.29 9.21 -19.16
CA ALA A 50 -6.58 7.99 -18.81
C ALA A 50 -6.83 7.62 -17.34
N VAL A 51 -7.10 6.34 -17.10
CA VAL A 51 -7.29 5.81 -15.75
C VAL A 51 -6.33 4.66 -15.49
N TYR A 52 -5.77 4.66 -14.28
CA TYR A 52 -4.70 3.73 -13.94
C TYR A 52 -5.12 2.75 -12.86
N GLY A 53 -4.63 1.52 -13.02
CA GLY A 53 -4.88 0.39 -12.13
C GLY A 53 -6.35 -0.07 -12.11
N THR A 54 -6.61 -1.09 -11.29
CA THR A 54 -7.95 -1.68 -11.12
C THR A 54 -8.96 -0.77 -10.42
N SER A 55 -8.47 0.33 -9.82
CA SER A 55 -9.29 1.32 -9.11
C SER A 55 -9.72 2.50 -9.98
N GLY A 56 -9.31 2.56 -11.26
CA GLY A 56 -9.76 3.60 -12.20
C GLY A 56 -9.37 5.01 -11.76
N VAL A 57 -8.13 5.16 -11.27
CA VAL A 57 -7.65 6.39 -10.63
C VAL A 57 -7.28 7.43 -11.67
N LEU A 58 -7.66 8.69 -11.44
CA LEU A 58 -7.44 9.81 -12.36
C LEU A 58 -5.96 10.25 -12.42
N PRO A 59 -5.53 10.92 -13.51
CA PRO A 59 -4.11 11.22 -13.76
C PRO A 59 -3.38 11.94 -12.64
N LEU A 60 -4.00 12.96 -12.03
CA LEU A 60 -3.38 13.70 -10.91
C LEU A 60 -3.10 12.79 -9.71
N ARG A 61 -4.07 11.92 -9.37
CA ARG A 61 -3.90 11.01 -8.23
C ARG A 61 -2.88 9.94 -8.55
N THR A 62 -2.87 9.41 -9.78
CA THR A 62 -1.83 8.49 -10.25
C THR A 62 -0.45 9.10 -10.14
N PHE A 63 -0.27 10.36 -10.56
CA PHE A 63 0.99 11.07 -10.44
C PHE A 63 1.46 11.15 -8.98
N LEU A 64 0.57 11.52 -8.06
CA LEU A 64 0.88 11.59 -6.63
C LEU A 64 1.20 10.21 -6.04
N ASP A 65 0.47 9.17 -6.44
CA ASP A 65 0.71 7.79 -6.00
C ASP A 65 2.07 7.28 -6.50
N GLN A 66 2.45 7.58 -7.74
CA GLN A 66 3.76 7.23 -8.29
C GLN A 66 4.89 8.03 -7.64
N LEU A 67 4.70 9.33 -7.42
CA LEU A 67 5.65 10.17 -6.70
C LEU A 67 5.90 9.65 -5.29
N HIS A 68 4.84 9.25 -4.57
CA HIS A 68 4.95 8.72 -3.21
C HIS A 68 5.55 7.31 -3.15
N SER A 69 5.08 6.40 -4.02
CA SER A 69 5.49 4.99 -3.99
C SER A 69 6.85 4.73 -4.64
N ASN A 70 7.27 5.57 -5.60
CA ASN A 70 8.49 5.33 -6.36
C ASN A 70 9.21 6.59 -6.85
N LEU A 71 8.86 7.80 -6.39
CA LEU A 71 9.55 9.05 -6.77
C LEU A 71 9.61 9.30 -8.29
N LEU A 72 8.76 8.65 -9.09
CA LEU A 72 8.81 8.65 -10.56
C LEU A 72 10.10 8.03 -11.13
N LEU A 73 10.84 7.25 -10.32
CA LEU A 73 12.07 6.55 -10.70
C LEU A 73 11.82 5.06 -11.04
N GLY A 74 10.55 4.66 -11.13
CA GLY A 74 10.17 3.29 -11.45
C GLY A 74 10.68 2.27 -10.44
N LYS A 75 11.40 1.23 -10.90
CA LYS A 75 11.89 0.14 -10.04
C LYS A 75 12.86 0.66 -8.95
N TRP A 76 13.79 1.55 -9.30
CA TRP A 76 14.77 2.09 -8.35
C TRP A 76 14.12 2.88 -7.23
N GLY A 77 13.09 3.65 -7.55
CA GLY A 77 12.36 4.39 -6.54
C GLY A 77 11.50 3.51 -5.63
N ARG A 78 10.97 2.39 -6.14
CA ARG A 78 10.34 1.37 -5.29
C ARG A 78 11.32 0.76 -4.29
N PHE A 79 12.59 0.59 -4.70
CA PHE A 79 13.61 0.07 -3.78
C PHE A 79 13.92 1.08 -2.69
N TYR A 80 14.00 2.36 -3.05
CA TYR A 80 14.20 3.45 -2.11
C TYR A 80 13.04 3.58 -1.13
N SER A 81 11.79 3.55 -1.60
CA SER A 81 10.62 3.69 -0.73
C SER A 81 10.48 2.51 0.24
N GLU A 82 10.76 1.29 -0.20
CA GLU A 82 10.80 0.11 0.67
C GLU A 82 11.92 0.20 1.72
N LEU A 83 13.12 0.64 1.32
CA LEU A 83 14.23 0.91 2.25
C LEU A 83 13.80 1.95 3.29
N ALA A 84 13.19 3.06 2.86
CA ALA A 84 12.72 4.13 3.73
C ALA A 84 11.64 3.64 4.71
N ALA A 85 10.66 2.87 4.25
CA ALA A 85 9.60 2.30 5.09
C ALA A 85 10.17 1.33 6.13
N SER A 86 11.11 0.48 5.74
CA SER A 86 11.78 -0.48 6.63
C SER A 86 12.56 0.25 7.74
N TRP A 87 13.36 1.25 7.37
CA TRP A 87 14.12 2.06 8.33
C TRP A 87 13.22 2.93 9.20
N LEU A 88 12.10 3.44 8.69
CA LEU A 88 11.15 4.22 9.48
C LEU A 88 10.66 3.43 10.71
N GLY A 89 10.25 2.18 10.52
CA GLY A 89 9.84 1.31 11.63
C GLY A 89 10.97 1.09 12.63
N PHE A 90 12.16 0.73 12.14
CA PHE A 90 13.33 0.49 12.99
C PHE A 90 13.80 1.75 13.76
N LEU A 91 13.84 2.91 13.11
CA LEU A 91 14.22 4.19 13.72
C LEU A 91 13.17 4.65 14.75
N THR A 92 11.90 4.39 14.50
CA THR A 92 10.83 4.71 15.45
C THR A 92 10.97 3.87 16.73
N LEU A 93 11.20 2.56 16.60
CA LEU A 93 11.40 1.67 17.75
C LEU A 93 12.69 1.98 18.53
N SER A 94 13.79 2.20 17.83
CA SER A 94 15.07 2.58 18.46
C SER A 94 15.03 3.98 19.10
N GLY A 95 14.27 4.91 18.51
CA GLY A 95 13.97 6.22 19.08
C GLY A 95 13.19 6.12 20.39
N LEU A 96 12.13 5.29 20.42
CA LEU A 96 11.37 4.99 21.64
C LEU A 96 12.24 4.39 22.75
N TYR A 97 13.07 3.40 22.39
CA TYR A 97 14.00 2.77 23.32
C TYR A 97 15.00 3.78 23.89
N SER A 98 15.56 4.64 23.04
CA SER A 98 16.50 5.68 23.45
C SER A 98 15.85 6.71 24.38
N TRP A 99 14.62 7.11 24.08
CA TRP A 99 13.83 7.99 24.95
C TRP A 99 13.58 7.33 26.31
N TRP A 100 13.17 6.06 26.34
CA TRP A 100 12.89 5.33 27.57
C TRP A 100 14.13 5.22 28.46
N LYS A 101 15.29 4.85 27.90
CA LYS A 101 16.56 4.82 28.65
C LYS A 101 16.98 6.19 29.18
N ARG A 102 16.80 7.24 28.37
CA ARG A 102 17.14 8.60 28.79
C ARG A 102 16.17 9.16 29.82
N ARG A 103 14.92 8.66 29.90
CA ARG A 103 13.88 9.12 30.83
C ARG A 103 14.35 9.16 32.29
N SER A 104 15.14 8.18 32.73
CA SER A 104 15.72 8.12 34.08
C SER A 104 16.66 9.32 34.37
N ASN A 105 17.39 9.78 33.35
CA ASN A 105 18.36 10.86 33.46
C ASN A 105 17.74 12.27 33.33
N PHE A 106 16.44 12.41 33.02
CA PHE A 106 15.78 13.72 32.94
C PHE A 106 15.68 14.44 34.30
N LYS A 107 15.89 13.73 35.42
CA LYS A 107 16.03 14.35 36.74
C LYS A 107 17.32 15.20 36.85
N ASN A 108 18.31 14.97 35.99
CA ASN A 108 19.57 15.71 35.98
C ASN A 108 19.49 16.90 35.00
N ARG A 109 19.18 18.08 35.56
CA ARG A 109 18.93 19.37 34.87
C ARG A 109 20.07 19.83 33.94
N GLN A 110 21.31 19.38 34.18
CA GLN A 110 22.50 19.74 33.40
C GLN A 110 22.51 19.26 31.93
N THR A 111 21.68 18.28 31.55
CA THR A 111 21.71 17.64 30.22
C THR A 111 20.84 18.33 29.16
N ASN A 112 20.15 19.41 29.52
CA ASN A 112 19.03 19.99 28.76
C ASN A 112 19.44 21.07 27.73
N LYS A 113 20.64 20.98 27.13
CA LYS A 113 21.15 22.07 26.25
C LYS A 113 20.72 21.96 24.78
N ASN A 114 20.21 20.81 24.31
CA ASN A 114 19.87 20.66 22.89
C ASN A 114 18.35 20.64 22.66
N HIS A 115 17.75 21.83 22.68
CA HIS A 115 16.32 22.06 22.46
C HIS A 115 15.79 21.39 21.17
N LEU A 116 16.60 21.31 20.11
CA LEU A 116 16.24 20.68 18.84
C LEU A 116 15.95 19.18 19.00
N LEU A 117 16.80 18.46 19.74
CA LEU A 117 16.61 17.03 20.02
C LEU A 117 15.40 16.80 20.94
N LYS A 118 15.11 17.73 21.85
CA LYS A 118 13.91 17.67 22.69
C LYS A 118 12.65 17.76 21.83
N TRP A 119 12.56 18.73 20.92
CA TRP A 119 11.42 18.84 20.00
C TRP A 119 11.28 17.63 19.08
N HIS A 120 12.39 17.16 18.49
CA HIS A 120 12.39 15.95 17.67
C HIS A 120 11.84 14.75 18.46
N SER A 121 12.32 14.53 19.69
CA SER A 121 11.87 13.42 20.52
C SER A 121 10.42 13.55 21.00
N SER A 122 9.97 14.77 21.33
CA SER A 122 8.58 15.01 21.77
C SER A 122 7.58 14.82 20.63
N ILE A 123 7.88 15.36 19.43
CA ILE A 123 7.04 15.17 18.25
C ILE A 123 7.06 13.69 17.84
N GLY A 124 8.24 13.05 17.82
CA GLY A 124 8.36 11.63 17.50
C GLY A 124 7.56 10.73 18.45
N LEU A 125 7.54 11.04 19.75
CA LEU A 125 6.74 10.30 20.72
C LEU A 125 5.23 10.50 20.49
N ALA A 126 4.80 11.72 20.18
CA ALA A 126 3.39 12.01 19.87
C ALA A 126 2.92 11.30 18.59
N LEU A 127 3.79 11.24 17.56
CA LEU A 127 3.48 10.60 16.27
C LEU A 127 3.76 9.09 16.26
N LEU A 128 4.31 8.52 17.33
CA LEU A 128 4.80 7.14 17.35
C LEU A 128 3.78 6.10 16.88
N PRO A 129 2.51 6.10 17.35
CA PRO A 129 1.54 5.10 16.90
C PRO A 129 1.33 5.17 15.39
N LEU A 130 1.27 6.39 14.84
CA LEU A 130 1.03 6.61 13.42
C LEU A 130 2.28 6.34 12.57
N LEU A 131 3.49 6.60 13.09
CA LEU A 131 4.76 6.21 12.46
C LEU A 131 4.84 4.70 12.25
N LEU A 132 4.52 3.92 13.28
CA LEU A 132 4.50 2.45 13.18
C LEU A 132 3.39 1.97 12.24
N PHE A 133 2.20 2.55 12.34
CA PHE A 133 1.08 2.21 11.48
C PHE A 133 1.40 2.43 10.00
N ILE A 134 1.89 3.62 9.62
CA ILE A 134 2.24 3.98 8.24
C ILE A 134 3.43 3.14 7.74
N ALA A 135 4.44 2.86 8.59
CA ALA A 135 5.54 1.97 8.23
C ALA A 135 5.06 0.55 7.91
N ILE A 136 4.23 -0.05 8.77
CA ILE A 136 3.71 -1.41 8.57
C ILE A 136 2.84 -1.49 7.32
N THR A 137 1.88 -0.58 7.18
CA THR A 137 0.98 -0.55 6.01
C THR A 137 1.72 -0.25 4.72
N GLY A 138 2.73 0.64 4.73
CA GLY A 138 3.59 0.89 3.58
C GLY A 138 4.41 -0.33 3.14
N LEU A 139 4.91 -1.13 4.08
CA LEU A 139 5.63 -2.38 3.77
C LEU A 139 4.74 -3.42 3.07
N THR A 140 3.43 -3.40 3.29
CA THR A 140 2.51 -4.33 2.59
C THR A 140 2.39 -4.09 1.08
N TRP A 141 2.80 -2.91 0.60
CA TRP A 141 2.79 -2.50 -0.82
C TRP A 141 4.18 -2.49 -1.45
N SER A 142 5.19 -2.87 -0.67
CA SER A 142 6.56 -2.93 -1.14
C SER A 142 6.75 -4.12 -2.07
N GLN A 143 7.80 -4.10 -2.88
CA GLN A 143 8.03 -5.17 -3.85
C GLN A 143 8.41 -6.48 -3.15
N TRP A 144 9.40 -6.46 -2.25
CA TRP A 144 9.86 -7.71 -1.61
C TRP A 144 9.27 -7.96 -0.24
N ALA A 145 9.30 -6.96 0.66
CA ALA A 145 8.63 -7.11 1.95
C ALA A 145 7.11 -7.35 1.78
N GLY A 146 6.47 -6.67 0.82
CA GLY A 146 5.06 -6.90 0.48
C GLY A 146 4.79 -8.32 -0.03
N ASP A 147 5.66 -8.87 -0.86
CA ASP A 147 5.58 -10.26 -1.32
C ASP A 147 5.75 -11.27 -0.17
N ASN A 148 6.71 -11.05 0.73
CA ASN A 148 6.88 -11.88 1.91
C ASN A 148 5.66 -11.82 2.83
N ILE A 149 5.08 -10.63 3.03
CA ILE A 149 3.83 -10.46 3.79
C ILE A 149 2.68 -11.18 3.09
N ARG A 150 2.61 -11.11 1.76
CA ARG A 150 1.61 -11.84 0.97
C ARG A 150 1.75 -13.34 1.21
N ILE A 151 2.95 -13.92 1.06
CA ILE A 151 3.24 -15.34 1.32
C ILE A 151 2.81 -15.70 2.75
N ALA A 152 3.25 -14.94 3.76
CA ALA A 152 2.89 -15.18 5.14
C ALA A 152 1.36 -15.19 5.37
N ARG A 153 0.62 -14.26 4.74
CA ARG A 153 -0.85 -14.27 4.79
C ARG A 153 -1.47 -15.48 4.13
N GLN A 154 -0.87 -16.03 3.06
CA GLN A 154 -1.37 -17.26 2.43
C GLN A 154 -1.21 -18.45 3.38
N TRP A 155 -0.03 -18.61 3.97
CA TRP A 155 0.27 -19.70 4.91
C TRP A 155 -0.63 -19.68 6.16
N LEU A 156 -1.04 -18.48 6.58
CA LEU A 156 -1.89 -18.27 7.76
C LEU A 156 -3.40 -18.25 7.42
N ASN A 157 -3.79 -18.46 6.15
CA ASN A 157 -5.18 -18.34 5.67
C ASN A 157 -5.81 -16.97 5.99
N TRP A 158 -5.02 -15.90 5.91
CA TRP A 158 -5.44 -14.51 6.17
C TRP A 158 -5.73 -13.71 4.89
N GLN A 159 -5.92 -14.40 3.78
CA GLN A 159 -6.22 -13.76 2.51
C GLN A 159 -7.63 -13.16 2.50
N THR A 160 -7.83 -12.17 1.64
CA THR A 160 -9.18 -11.75 1.24
C THR A 160 -9.77 -12.87 0.39
N PRO A 161 -10.99 -13.35 0.70
CA PRO A 161 -11.65 -14.33 -0.14
C PRO A 161 -11.86 -13.79 -1.56
N THR A 162 -11.84 -14.67 -2.55
CA THR A 162 -11.93 -14.33 -3.97
C THR A 162 -13.20 -14.88 -4.57
N LEU A 163 -13.85 -14.12 -5.46
CA LEU A 163 -15.03 -14.56 -6.18
C LEU A 163 -14.67 -15.65 -7.20
N THR A 164 -15.49 -16.69 -7.25
CA THR A 164 -15.45 -17.71 -8.28
C THR A 164 -16.18 -17.19 -9.52
N THR A 165 -15.45 -17.02 -10.62
CA THR A 165 -16.02 -16.51 -11.89
C THR A 165 -16.11 -17.56 -12.98
N SER A 166 -15.56 -18.77 -12.79
CA SER A 166 -15.65 -19.86 -13.76
C SER A 166 -17.05 -20.46 -13.77
N LEU A 167 -17.66 -20.52 -14.96
CA LEU A 167 -18.95 -21.19 -15.17
C LEU A 167 -18.80 -22.73 -15.24
N ASN A 168 -17.59 -23.23 -15.49
CA ASN A 168 -17.30 -24.66 -15.40
C ASN A 168 -16.84 -25.01 -13.98
N GLN A 169 -17.55 -25.96 -13.34
CA GLN A 169 -17.30 -26.47 -11.98
C GLN A 169 -15.97 -27.23 -11.80
N ILE A 170 -15.05 -27.22 -12.77
CA ILE A 170 -13.71 -27.75 -12.57
C ILE A 170 -12.92 -26.69 -11.81
N SER A 171 -13.14 -26.66 -10.49
CA SER A 171 -12.37 -25.89 -9.54
C SER A 171 -10.94 -26.44 -9.47
N LEU A 172 -10.12 -26.06 -10.44
CA LEU A 172 -8.69 -25.95 -10.19
C LEU A 172 -8.49 -24.78 -9.22
N PRO A 173 -7.50 -24.84 -8.31
CA PRO A 173 -7.17 -23.72 -7.45
C PRO A 173 -6.63 -22.61 -8.35
N GLU A 174 -7.52 -21.74 -8.81
CA GLU A 174 -7.17 -20.56 -9.57
C GLU A 174 -6.51 -19.60 -8.57
N MET A 175 -5.19 -19.50 -8.66
CA MET A 175 -4.45 -18.40 -8.05
C MET A 175 -4.97 -17.12 -8.69
N ALA A 176 -6.02 -16.54 -8.10
CA ALA A 176 -6.45 -15.19 -8.40
C ALA A 176 -5.33 -14.26 -7.91
N HIS A 177 -4.36 -14.03 -8.80
CA HIS A 177 -3.27 -13.09 -8.62
C HIS A 177 -3.86 -11.68 -8.50
N HIS A 178 -4.10 -11.22 -7.27
CA HIS A 178 -4.12 -9.80 -6.96
C HIS A 178 -2.68 -9.26 -7.07
N GLU A 179 -2.13 -9.29 -8.28
CA GLU A 179 -0.87 -8.62 -8.57
C GLU A 179 -1.12 -7.21 -9.06
N HIS A 180 -0.46 -6.27 -8.40
CA HIS A 180 -0.28 -4.88 -8.83
C HIS A 180 0.66 -4.82 -10.05
N HIS A 181 0.43 -5.67 -11.05
CA HIS A 181 1.15 -5.68 -12.31
C HIS A 181 0.16 -5.55 -13.46
N GLU A 182 0.40 -4.54 -14.32
CA GLU A 182 -0.25 -4.37 -15.61
C GLU A 182 -0.01 -5.62 -16.46
N MET A 183 -0.91 -6.59 -16.35
CA MET A 183 -1.09 -7.61 -17.37
C MET A 183 -2.10 -7.06 -18.35
N ILE A 184 -1.64 -6.79 -19.57
CA ILE A 184 -2.46 -6.45 -20.72
C ILE A 184 -3.36 -7.66 -20.98
N MET A 185 -4.60 -7.60 -20.49
CA MET A 185 -5.60 -8.64 -20.72
C MET A 185 -6.02 -8.59 -22.19
N LYS A 186 -5.65 -9.61 -22.98
CA LYS A 186 -6.32 -9.92 -24.24
C LYS A 186 -7.72 -10.42 -23.92
N THR A 187 -8.70 -9.53 -23.90
CA THR A 187 -10.11 -9.92 -23.88
C THR A 187 -10.49 -10.47 -25.28
N PRO A 188 -11.07 -11.69 -25.38
CA PRO A 188 -11.78 -12.16 -26.56
C PRO A 188 -12.82 -11.14 -27.03
N ASN A 189 -13.24 -11.22 -28.28
CA ASN A 189 -14.28 -10.36 -28.81
C ASN A 189 -15.65 -10.94 -28.43
N LEU A 190 -16.03 -10.74 -27.16
CA LEU A 190 -17.40 -11.01 -26.71
C LEU A 190 -18.27 -9.84 -27.19
N ASP A 191 -19.30 -10.14 -27.95
CA ASP A 191 -20.27 -9.14 -28.42
C ASP A 191 -21.21 -8.79 -27.25
N ILE A 192 -20.76 -7.87 -26.40
CA ILE A 192 -21.49 -7.46 -25.19
C ILE A 192 -22.55 -6.44 -25.58
N MET A 193 -23.81 -6.77 -25.40
CA MET A 193 -24.89 -5.82 -25.65
C MET A 193 -24.96 -4.78 -24.51
N PRO A 194 -25.13 -3.47 -24.79
CA PRO A 194 -25.23 -2.45 -23.74
C PRO A 194 -26.36 -2.71 -22.72
N ALA A 195 -27.46 -3.32 -23.15
CA ALA A 195 -28.60 -3.68 -22.29
C ALA A 195 -28.27 -4.75 -21.23
N GLU A 196 -27.19 -5.52 -21.43
CA GLU A 196 -26.73 -6.49 -20.43
C GLU A 196 -26.26 -5.79 -19.15
N PHE A 197 -25.63 -4.60 -19.24
CA PHE A 197 -25.17 -3.87 -18.05
C PHE A 197 -26.33 -3.49 -17.12
N ASP A 198 -27.47 -3.08 -17.67
CA ASP A 198 -28.66 -2.74 -16.88
C ASP A 198 -29.27 -4.00 -16.25
N SER A 199 -29.24 -5.12 -16.98
CA SER A 199 -29.74 -6.41 -16.51
C SER A 199 -28.86 -6.98 -15.38
N VAL A 200 -27.53 -6.94 -15.55
CA VAL A 200 -26.54 -7.29 -14.51
C VAL A 200 -26.76 -6.43 -13.27
N LEU A 201 -26.93 -5.11 -13.46
CA LEU A 201 -27.16 -4.18 -12.37
C LEU A 201 -28.46 -4.51 -11.62
N ALA A 202 -29.55 -4.78 -12.33
CA ALA A 202 -30.83 -5.14 -11.72
C ALA A 202 -30.72 -6.44 -10.90
N ILE A 203 -30.08 -7.48 -11.44
CA ILE A 203 -29.82 -8.74 -10.74
C ILE A 203 -28.96 -8.48 -9.49
N ALA A 204 -27.93 -7.64 -9.60
CA ALA A 204 -27.06 -7.32 -8.47
C ALA A 204 -27.80 -6.61 -7.33
N ARG A 205 -28.64 -5.63 -7.67
CA ARG A 205 -29.48 -4.91 -6.71
C ARG A 205 -30.48 -5.83 -6.02
N ALA A 206 -31.14 -6.70 -6.79
CA ALA A 206 -32.05 -7.71 -6.25
C ALA A 206 -31.35 -8.70 -5.29
N ASN A 207 -30.05 -8.93 -5.47
CA ASN A 207 -29.24 -9.81 -4.64
C ASN A 207 -28.45 -9.09 -3.53
N GLY A 208 -28.81 -7.84 -3.21
CA GLY A 208 -28.33 -7.13 -2.02
C GLY A 208 -27.04 -6.32 -2.19
N ILE A 209 -26.58 -6.08 -3.42
CA ILE A 209 -25.56 -5.05 -3.68
C ILE A 209 -26.25 -3.68 -3.54
N ASN A 210 -25.99 -2.97 -2.46
CA ASN A 210 -26.75 -1.76 -2.08
C ASN A 210 -25.91 -0.47 -2.16
N SER A 211 -24.59 -0.57 -2.27
CA SER A 211 -23.70 0.58 -2.44
C SER A 211 -24.08 1.42 -3.66
N THR A 212 -24.01 2.74 -3.54
CA THR A 212 -24.12 3.65 -4.68
C THR A 212 -22.86 3.61 -5.55
N GLU A 213 -21.70 3.36 -4.93
CA GLU A 213 -20.41 3.20 -5.60
C GLU A 213 -20.19 1.72 -5.93
N ILE A 214 -20.42 1.35 -7.20
CA ILE A 214 -20.24 -0.01 -7.70
C ILE A 214 -19.39 -0.04 -8.98
N GLN A 215 -18.85 -1.21 -9.27
CA GLN A 215 -18.05 -1.54 -10.44
C GLN A 215 -18.65 -2.78 -11.09
N ILE A 216 -19.04 -2.66 -12.36
CA ILE A 216 -19.55 -3.76 -13.18
C ILE A 216 -18.45 -4.10 -14.20
N LYS A 217 -18.03 -5.36 -14.23
CA LYS A 217 -17.08 -5.85 -15.24
C LYS A 217 -17.69 -6.95 -16.09
N PRO A 218 -17.61 -6.83 -17.42
CA PRO A 218 -17.98 -7.91 -18.31
C PRO A 218 -17.04 -9.11 -18.17
N PRO A 219 -17.48 -10.30 -18.59
CA PRO A 219 -16.65 -11.48 -18.58
C PRO A 219 -15.45 -11.34 -19.52
N VAL A 220 -14.34 -11.94 -19.13
CA VAL A 220 -13.09 -11.93 -19.93
C VAL A 220 -13.03 -13.14 -20.86
N ALA A 221 -13.95 -14.11 -20.75
CA ALA A 221 -14.08 -15.25 -21.65
C ALA A 221 -15.54 -15.75 -21.66
N GLU A 222 -15.95 -16.49 -22.70
CA GLU A 222 -17.31 -17.04 -22.82
C GLU A 222 -17.73 -17.87 -21.61
N ASN A 223 -16.78 -18.56 -20.96
CA ASN A 223 -17.05 -19.43 -19.81
C ASN A 223 -16.82 -18.72 -18.45
N GLN A 224 -16.93 -17.40 -18.43
CA GLN A 224 -16.80 -16.61 -17.21
C GLN A 224 -18.08 -15.80 -16.93
N ALA A 225 -18.35 -15.60 -15.65
CA ALA A 225 -19.44 -14.78 -15.17
C ALA A 225 -19.11 -13.28 -15.23
N TRP A 226 -20.15 -12.48 -15.35
CA TRP A 226 -20.10 -11.04 -15.05
C TRP A 226 -19.79 -10.83 -13.57
N THR A 227 -19.08 -9.75 -13.24
CA THR A 227 -18.82 -9.42 -11.83
C THR A 227 -19.34 -8.04 -11.48
N VAL A 228 -19.99 -7.95 -10.32
CA VAL A 228 -20.42 -6.67 -9.72
C VAL A 228 -19.83 -6.58 -8.33
N ALA A 229 -19.11 -5.50 -8.05
CA ALA A 229 -18.49 -5.26 -6.75
C ALA A 229 -18.80 -3.87 -6.21
N GLU A 230 -19.05 -3.79 -4.91
CA GLU A 230 -19.11 -2.53 -4.18
C GLU A 230 -17.69 -1.99 -3.96
N ILE A 231 -17.49 -0.72 -4.28
CA ILE A 231 -16.17 -0.07 -4.22
C ILE A 231 -16.10 1.05 -3.18
N GLN A 232 -17.12 1.17 -2.31
CA GLN A 232 -17.16 2.19 -1.27
C GLN A 232 -16.11 1.88 -0.18
N ARG A 233 -15.07 2.70 -0.15
CA ARG A 233 -13.96 2.59 0.81
C ARG A 233 -14.16 3.38 2.11
N LYS A 234 -15.11 4.31 2.11
CA LYS A 234 -15.46 5.11 3.31
C LYS A 234 -16.20 4.25 4.33
N TRP A 235 -16.05 4.56 5.60
CA TRP A 235 -16.81 3.96 6.69
C TRP A 235 -18.24 4.51 6.71
N PRO A 236 -19.28 3.65 6.82
CA PRO A 236 -19.24 2.18 6.84
C PRO A 236 -18.86 1.61 5.47
N THR A 237 -17.89 0.69 5.47
CA THR A 237 -17.36 0.07 4.24
C THR A 237 -18.39 -0.86 3.62
N GLN A 238 -18.58 -0.73 2.31
CA GLN A 238 -19.41 -1.62 1.50
C GLN A 238 -18.50 -2.22 0.43
N ALA A 239 -18.27 -3.52 0.53
CA ALA A 239 -17.30 -4.26 -0.27
C ALA A 239 -17.84 -5.63 -0.66
N ASP A 240 -19.17 -5.77 -0.73
CA ASP A 240 -19.80 -6.98 -1.20
C ASP A 240 -19.57 -7.13 -2.70
N SER A 241 -19.51 -8.37 -3.18
CA SER A 241 -19.30 -8.66 -4.58
C SER A 241 -20.02 -9.94 -4.98
N ILE A 242 -20.43 -10.01 -6.23
CA ILE A 242 -21.16 -11.15 -6.79
C ILE A 242 -20.67 -11.47 -8.20
N ALA A 243 -20.77 -12.74 -8.55
CA ALA A 243 -20.58 -13.23 -9.91
C ALA A 243 -21.93 -13.69 -10.47
N ILE A 244 -22.26 -13.24 -11.69
CA ILE A 244 -23.56 -13.48 -12.35
C ILE A 244 -23.31 -14.19 -13.67
N ASP A 245 -23.96 -15.34 -13.85
CA ASP A 245 -24.11 -15.97 -15.16
C ASP A 245 -25.27 -15.30 -15.91
N MET A 246 -24.96 -14.68 -17.06
CA MET A 246 -25.96 -14.01 -17.87
C MET A 246 -26.76 -14.98 -18.76
N HIS A 247 -26.25 -16.18 -19.04
CA HIS A 247 -26.99 -17.18 -19.81
C HIS A 247 -28.17 -17.73 -19.01
N GLU A 248 -27.97 -17.99 -17.71
CA GLU A 248 -29.03 -18.47 -16.82
C GLU A 248 -29.70 -17.35 -16.00
N HIS A 249 -29.19 -16.12 -16.04
CA HIS A 249 -29.58 -15.01 -15.17
C HIS A 249 -29.51 -15.35 -13.67
N LYS A 250 -28.48 -16.08 -13.25
CA LYS A 250 -28.29 -16.54 -11.86
C LYS A 250 -27.00 -16.03 -11.25
N VAL A 251 -27.03 -15.79 -9.94
CA VAL A 251 -25.82 -15.53 -9.15
C VAL A 251 -25.13 -16.87 -8.88
N ILE A 252 -23.90 -17.02 -9.36
CA ILE A 252 -23.10 -18.24 -9.18
C ILE A 252 -22.29 -18.23 -7.89
N ASP A 253 -21.87 -17.03 -7.46
CA ASP A 253 -21.09 -16.84 -6.25
C ASP A 253 -21.37 -15.46 -5.66
N LYS A 254 -21.32 -15.38 -4.34
CA LYS A 254 -21.54 -14.15 -3.58
C LYS A 254 -20.56 -14.08 -2.43
N LEU A 255 -19.91 -12.94 -2.33
CA LEU A 255 -18.95 -12.65 -1.30
C LEU A 255 -19.36 -11.37 -0.56
N ALA A 256 -19.84 -11.52 0.67
CA ALA A 256 -20.24 -10.40 1.50
C ALA A 256 -19.11 -9.98 2.45
N PHE A 257 -18.93 -8.67 2.65
CA PHE A 257 -17.89 -8.10 3.51
C PHE A 257 -18.00 -8.59 4.96
N LYS A 258 -19.23 -8.88 5.42
CA LYS A 258 -19.47 -9.44 6.75
C LYS A 258 -18.75 -10.78 6.97
N ASP A 259 -18.59 -11.57 5.91
CA ASP A 259 -18.02 -12.93 5.95
C ASP A 259 -16.49 -12.91 5.82
N TYR A 260 -15.88 -11.72 5.64
CA TYR A 260 -14.43 -11.58 5.61
C TYR A 260 -13.85 -11.88 6.98
N SER A 261 -12.69 -12.55 6.98
CA SER A 261 -11.90 -12.73 8.20
C SER A 261 -11.55 -11.39 8.84
N LEU A 262 -11.39 -11.37 10.16
CA LEU A 262 -11.03 -10.14 10.89
C LEU A 262 -9.73 -9.53 10.35
N VAL A 263 -8.75 -10.37 10.02
CA VAL A 263 -7.46 -9.91 9.47
C VAL A 263 -7.63 -9.29 8.09
N ALA A 264 -8.49 -9.83 7.23
CA ALA A 264 -8.81 -9.23 5.93
C ALA A 264 -9.49 -7.86 6.09
N LYS A 265 -10.44 -7.73 7.03
CA LYS A 265 -11.10 -6.45 7.37
C LYS A 265 -10.09 -5.43 7.88
N LEU A 266 -9.25 -5.81 8.84
CA LEU A 266 -8.21 -4.94 9.40
C LEU A 266 -7.18 -4.51 8.36
N THR A 267 -6.77 -5.41 7.48
CA THR A 267 -5.86 -5.08 6.37
C THR A 267 -6.50 -4.04 5.44
N ARG A 268 -7.76 -4.26 5.03
CA ARG A 268 -8.48 -3.31 4.18
C ARG A 268 -8.64 -1.96 4.85
N TRP A 269 -9.15 -1.91 6.08
CA TRP A 269 -9.28 -0.66 6.83
C TRP A 269 -7.94 0.01 7.08
N GLY A 270 -6.87 -0.75 7.32
CA GLY A 270 -5.51 -0.21 7.44
C GLY A 270 -5.06 0.49 6.17
N VAL A 271 -5.28 -0.14 5.01
CA VAL A 271 -4.98 0.47 3.70
C VAL A 271 -5.84 1.71 3.45
N ASP A 272 -7.15 1.60 3.64
CA ASP A 272 -8.10 2.71 3.42
C ASP A 272 -7.82 3.88 4.38
N ALA A 273 -7.34 3.60 5.59
CA ALA A 273 -6.85 4.60 6.53
C ALA A 273 -5.56 5.25 6.03
N HIS A 274 -4.56 4.46 5.60
CA HIS A 274 -3.28 4.95 5.08
C HIS A 274 -3.44 5.90 3.88
N ILE A 275 -4.31 5.57 2.92
CA ILE A 275 -4.52 6.40 1.72
C ILE A 275 -5.46 7.60 1.96
N GLY A 276 -6.05 7.72 3.15
CA GLY A 276 -6.85 8.88 3.53
C GLY A 276 -8.33 8.80 3.19
N VAL A 277 -8.91 7.61 2.96
CA VAL A 277 -10.32 7.48 2.54
C VAL A 277 -11.26 6.93 3.62
N LEU A 278 -10.77 6.13 4.57
CA LEU A 278 -11.64 5.40 5.51
C LEU A 278 -12.64 6.29 6.27
N PHE A 279 -12.19 7.39 6.89
CA PHE A 279 -13.07 8.32 7.62
C PHE A 279 -13.27 9.66 6.88
N GLY A 280 -13.18 9.65 5.55
CA GLY A 280 -13.32 10.84 4.73
C GLY A 280 -12.34 11.95 5.11
N TRP A 281 -12.84 13.18 5.23
CA TRP A 281 -12.01 14.37 5.48
C TRP A 281 -11.28 14.33 6.83
N VAL A 282 -11.84 13.67 7.86
CA VAL A 282 -11.20 13.55 9.17
C VAL A 282 -9.90 12.77 9.05
N ASN A 283 -9.91 11.67 8.29
CA ASN A 283 -8.72 10.89 8.02
C ASN A 283 -7.67 11.70 7.25
N GLN A 284 -8.10 12.46 6.23
CA GLN A 284 -7.22 13.33 5.46
C GLN A 284 -6.55 14.40 6.33
N LEU A 285 -7.31 15.03 7.24
CA LEU A 285 -6.77 16.02 8.17
C LEU A 285 -5.71 15.41 9.09
N ILE A 286 -5.97 14.23 9.65
CA ILE A 286 -5.00 13.50 10.49
C ILE A 286 -3.71 13.23 9.70
N LEU A 287 -3.82 12.75 8.47
CA LEU A 287 -2.66 12.47 7.62
C LEU A 287 -1.89 13.74 7.22
N VAL A 288 -2.57 14.86 6.98
CA VAL A 288 -1.92 16.15 6.70
C VAL A 288 -1.14 16.64 7.92
N LEU A 289 -1.76 16.63 9.11
CA LEU A 289 -1.09 17.01 10.36
C LEU A 289 0.10 16.09 10.65
N TYR A 290 -0.06 14.79 10.40
CA TYR A 290 1.01 13.81 10.51
C TYR A 290 2.17 14.11 9.55
N ALA A 291 1.88 14.34 8.27
CA ALA A 291 2.89 14.65 7.26
C ALA A 291 3.67 15.93 7.62
N LEU A 292 2.97 16.98 8.06
CA LEU A 292 3.59 18.22 8.54
C LEU A 292 4.46 17.96 9.78
N GLY A 293 3.96 17.21 10.75
CA GLY A 293 4.72 16.83 11.94
C GLY A 293 5.98 16.03 11.61
N LEU A 294 5.90 15.10 10.65
CA LEU A 294 7.03 14.34 10.13
C LEU A 294 8.06 15.27 9.47
N CYS A 295 7.64 16.20 8.60
CA CYS A 295 8.53 17.18 7.99
C CYS A 295 9.25 18.04 9.03
N VAL A 296 8.52 18.56 10.03
CA VAL A 296 9.08 19.35 11.14
C VAL A 296 10.10 18.54 11.92
N MET A 297 9.78 17.27 12.22
CA MET A 297 10.68 16.35 12.93
C MET A 297 11.97 16.08 12.14
N ILE A 298 11.88 15.89 10.83
CA ILE A 298 13.02 15.74 9.92
C ILE A 298 13.88 17.01 9.92
N VAL A 299 13.28 18.19 9.81
CA VAL A 299 14.00 19.47 9.87
C VAL A 299 14.74 19.63 11.20
N TYR A 300 14.12 19.29 12.33
CA TYR A 300 14.79 19.32 13.63
C TYR A 300 15.94 18.32 13.73
N ALA A 301 15.80 17.12 13.16
CA ALA A 301 16.86 16.12 13.11
C ALA A 301 18.09 16.64 12.33
N TYR A 302 17.88 17.19 11.13
CA TYR A 302 18.96 17.76 10.33
C TYR A 302 19.60 18.98 11.00
N LYS A 303 18.79 19.91 11.54
CA LYS A 303 19.33 21.06 12.27
C LYS A 303 20.17 20.64 13.49
N ALA A 304 19.73 19.63 14.23
CA ALA A 304 20.51 19.09 15.34
C ALA A 304 21.81 18.45 14.83
N TRP A 305 21.72 17.64 13.77
CA TRP A 305 22.87 16.99 13.15
C TRP A 305 23.93 18.01 12.72
N PHE A 306 23.58 19.03 11.94
CA PHE A 306 24.55 20.02 11.46
C PHE A 306 25.16 20.87 12.56
N LYS A 307 24.47 21.08 13.69
CA LYS A 307 25.00 21.86 14.82
C LYS A 307 25.93 21.07 15.73
N THR A 308 25.72 19.76 15.86
CA THR A 308 26.40 18.96 16.90
C THR A 308 27.26 17.82 16.38
N SER A 309 27.09 17.41 15.12
CA SER A 309 27.73 16.19 14.61
C SER A 309 29.00 16.50 13.83
N ASN A 310 30.10 15.90 14.26
CA ASN A 310 31.30 15.74 13.43
C ASN A 310 31.25 14.35 12.81
N VAL A 311 31.02 14.26 11.49
CA VAL A 311 30.80 12.99 10.78
C VAL A 311 31.90 11.96 11.06
N LYS A 312 33.18 12.36 11.00
CA LYS A 312 34.32 11.46 11.24
C LYS A 312 34.28 10.91 12.66
N LEU A 313 34.06 11.77 13.66
CA LEU A 313 33.99 11.38 15.06
C LEU A 313 32.78 10.49 15.35
N THR A 314 31.59 10.86 14.85
CA THR A 314 30.35 10.09 15.04
C THR A 314 30.48 8.71 14.40
N THR A 315 31.00 8.62 13.17
CA THR A 315 31.25 7.31 12.54
C THR A 315 32.21 6.49 13.38
N HIS A 316 33.38 7.04 13.75
CA HIS A 316 34.36 6.30 14.56
C HIS A 316 33.78 5.80 15.89
N HIS A 317 33.01 6.65 16.57
CA HIS A 317 32.32 6.28 17.82
C HIS A 317 31.32 5.15 17.60
N PHE A 318 30.50 5.22 16.54
CA PHE A 318 29.56 4.16 16.17
C PHE A 318 30.27 2.82 15.89
N ILE A 319 31.33 2.82 15.08
CA ILE A 319 32.11 1.60 14.79
C ILE A 319 32.65 0.99 16.08
N ASN A 320 33.32 1.81 16.90
CA ASN A 320 33.97 1.32 18.12
C ASN A 320 32.96 0.85 19.16
N GLN A 321 31.84 1.55 19.34
CA GLN A 321 30.78 1.10 20.24
C GLN A 321 30.15 -0.21 19.77
N THR A 322 29.83 -0.35 18.48
CA THR A 322 29.26 -1.59 17.95
C THR A 322 30.23 -2.76 18.15
N LEU A 323 31.52 -2.58 17.84
CA LEU A 323 32.54 -3.60 18.07
C LEU A 323 32.74 -3.91 19.55
N PHE A 324 32.73 -2.90 20.42
CA PHE A 324 32.85 -3.05 21.86
C PHE A 324 31.69 -3.87 22.42
N VAL A 325 30.44 -3.50 22.07
CA VAL A 325 29.22 -4.23 22.49
C VAL A 325 29.26 -5.66 21.97
N TRP A 326 29.64 -5.89 20.72
CA TRP A 326 29.75 -7.24 20.16
C TRP A 326 30.78 -8.11 20.90
N LYS A 327 31.96 -7.55 21.19
CA LYS A 327 33.04 -8.26 21.91
C LYS A 327 32.65 -8.61 23.35
N HIS A 328 31.89 -7.77 24.03
CA HIS A 328 31.46 -7.99 25.42
C HIS A 328 30.10 -8.70 25.54
N ALA A 329 29.37 -8.88 24.44
CA ALA A 329 28.12 -9.62 24.43
C ALA A 329 28.35 -11.11 24.74
N THR A 330 27.45 -11.69 25.52
CA THR A 330 27.45 -13.15 25.79
C THR A 330 27.17 -13.93 24.51
N THR A 331 27.55 -15.21 24.47
CA THR A 331 27.27 -16.08 23.33
C THR A 331 25.78 -16.12 22.99
N GLN A 332 24.92 -16.18 24.01
CA GLN A 332 23.46 -16.14 23.83
C GLN A 332 23.00 -14.84 23.17
N GLN A 333 23.50 -13.68 23.61
CA GLN A 333 23.16 -12.39 23.01
C GLN A 333 23.60 -12.30 21.55
N ARG A 334 24.80 -12.82 21.22
CA ARG A 334 25.30 -12.87 19.84
C ARG A 334 24.41 -13.74 18.95
N ILE A 335 24.01 -14.92 19.43
CA ILE A 335 23.11 -15.82 18.69
C ILE A 335 21.76 -15.15 18.45
N ILE A 336 21.13 -14.60 19.51
CA ILE A 336 19.81 -13.96 19.41
C ILE A 336 19.84 -12.78 18.45
N THR A 337 20.84 -11.91 18.57
CA THR A 337 20.96 -10.72 17.69
C THR A 337 21.21 -11.12 16.24
N THR A 338 22.07 -12.11 15.99
CA THR A 338 22.33 -12.61 14.63
C THR A 338 21.10 -13.25 14.02
N LEU A 339 20.39 -14.09 14.79
CA LEU A 339 19.15 -14.72 14.34
C LEU A 339 18.07 -13.68 14.05
N MET A 340 17.90 -12.69 14.92
CA MET A 340 16.96 -11.58 14.71
C MET A 340 17.28 -10.79 13.45
N LEU A 341 18.56 -10.44 13.23
CA LEU A 341 18.99 -9.73 12.01
C LEU A 341 18.81 -10.59 10.76
N ALA A 342 19.04 -11.89 10.84
CA ALA A 342 18.82 -12.82 9.74
C ALA A 342 17.33 -12.93 9.39
N ILE A 343 16.45 -13.08 10.40
CA ILE A 343 14.99 -13.10 10.20
C ILE A 343 14.53 -11.77 9.59
N LEU A 344 14.93 -10.63 10.15
CA LEU A 344 14.57 -9.32 9.61
C LEU A 344 15.13 -9.11 8.19
N GLY A 345 16.35 -9.57 7.91
CA GLY A 345 16.96 -9.47 6.59
C GLY A 345 16.27 -10.35 5.55
N LEU A 346 15.76 -11.51 5.93
CA LEU A 346 14.97 -12.38 5.06
C LEU A 346 13.55 -11.83 4.84
N SER A 347 12.91 -11.32 5.90
CA SER A 347 11.57 -10.73 5.82
C SER A 347 11.58 -9.39 5.08
N LEU A 348 12.64 -8.59 5.21
CA LEU A 348 12.82 -7.27 4.60
C LEU A 348 14.14 -7.26 3.77
N PRO A 349 14.16 -7.82 2.54
CA PRO A 349 15.40 -8.04 1.79
C PRO A 349 16.24 -6.79 1.56
N ILE A 350 15.61 -5.66 1.23
CA ILE A 350 16.33 -4.40 1.00
C ILE A 350 16.96 -3.86 2.29
N PHE A 351 16.25 -3.98 3.42
CA PHE A 351 16.78 -3.63 4.72
C PHE A 351 17.98 -4.52 5.07
N GLY A 352 17.85 -5.84 4.89
CA GLY A 352 18.93 -6.81 5.07
C GLY A 352 20.16 -6.48 4.22
N PHE A 353 19.96 -6.16 2.93
CA PHE A 353 21.03 -5.74 2.03
C PHE A 353 21.74 -4.46 2.53
N SER A 354 20.99 -3.47 3.01
CA SER A 354 21.57 -2.24 3.58
C SER A 354 22.41 -2.50 4.84
N LEU A 355 22.03 -3.49 5.65
CA LEU A 355 22.80 -3.92 6.81
C LEU A 355 24.07 -4.65 6.43
N VAL A 356 24.02 -5.54 5.42
CA VAL A 356 25.21 -6.24 4.90
C VAL A 356 26.23 -5.25 4.35
N ILE A 357 25.80 -4.23 3.59
CA ILE A 357 26.68 -3.15 3.13
C ILE A 357 27.32 -2.44 4.32
N THR A 358 26.52 -2.13 5.35
CA THR A 358 27.02 -1.47 6.55
C THR A 358 28.09 -2.33 7.25
N LEU A 359 27.83 -3.62 7.43
CA LEU A 359 28.78 -4.57 8.03
C LEU A 359 30.07 -4.70 7.20
N PHE A 360 29.96 -4.73 5.87
CA PHE A 360 31.10 -4.77 4.98
C PHE A 360 31.99 -3.51 5.12
N ILE A 361 31.37 -2.33 5.17
CA ILE A 361 32.08 -1.06 5.41
C ILE A 361 32.77 -1.06 6.78
N LEU A 362 32.10 -1.60 7.82
CA LEU A 362 32.69 -1.73 9.16
C LEU A 362 33.93 -2.64 9.16
N LEU A 363 33.89 -3.74 8.40
CA LEU A 363 35.01 -4.68 8.27
C LEU A 363 36.21 -4.06 7.56
N ILE A 364 35.99 -3.35 6.45
CA ILE A 364 37.06 -2.66 5.71
C ILE A 364 37.73 -1.60 6.60
N LYS A 365 36.94 -0.76 7.29
CA LYS A 365 37.50 0.29 8.16
C LYS A 365 38.29 -0.25 9.35
N LYS A 366 37.95 -1.45 9.85
CA LYS A 366 38.75 -2.12 10.90
C LYS A 366 40.16 -2.47 10.41
N GLN A 367 40.34 -2.71 9.11
CA GLN A 367 41.62 -3.12 8.51
C GLN A 367 42.51 -1.94 8.10
N LEU A 368 41.94 -0.74 7.95
CA LEU A 368 42.70 0.47 7.62
C LEU A 368 43.15 1.17 8.92
N PRO A 369 44.46 1.16 9.26
CA PRO A 369 44.96 1.97 10.37
C PRO A 369 44.68 3.43 10.04
N LEU A 370 43.98 4.13 10.92
CA LEU A 370 43.85 5.58 10.84
C LEU A 370 45.25 6.16 10.98
N LYS A 371 45.82 6.69 9.89
CA LYS A 371 46.99 7.58 10.00
C LYS A 371 46.62 8.68 11.00
N ALA A 372 47.43 8.77 12.06
CA ALA A 372 47.28 9.70 13.17
C ALA A 372 47.26 11.15 12.69
#